data_AF-A0A7S0GUH5-F1
#
_entry.id   AF-A0A7S0GUH5-F1
#
_cell.length_a   1.000
_cell.length_b   1.000
_cell.length_c   1.000
_cell.angle_alpha   90.00
_cell.angle_beta   90.00
_cell.angle_gamma   90.00
#
_symmetry.space_group_name_H-M   'P 1'
#
loop_
_entity.id
_entity.type
_entity.pdbx_description
1 polymer ?
#
loop_
_entity_poly.entity_id
_entity_poly.type
_entity_poly.pdbx_seq_one_letter_code
_entity_poly.pdbx_strand_id
1 'polypeptide(L)'
;ALRVAMATIAAHGAASSLDDDAHACPICRETFVDAFSTLCGHTFCFACINRHLEHGSTCPCCSQPLSSDSLFPNLALDKLLRDLSRSGQIPGAGVSSPRDGAGSPAGFGFAGASARNRASEL
;
A
#
# COMPACT_ATOMS: atom_id res chain seq x y z
N ALA A 1 -20.94 37.68 43.98
CA ALA A 1 -21.43 36.64 43.07
C ALA A 1 -20.37 36.35 42.02
N LEU A 2 -19.70 35.19 42.07
CA LEU A 2 -18.93 34.70 40.93
C LEU A 2 -18.98 33.17 40.97
N ARG A 3 -20.00 32.61 40.32
CA ARG A 3 -20.09 31.18 40.07
C ARG A 3 -19.09 30.85 38.98
N VAL A 4 -17.94 30.28 39.37
CA VAL A 4 -17.02 29.65 38.43
C VAL A 4 -17.75 28.43 37.86
N ALA A 5 -18.21 28.54 36.62
CA ALA A 5 -18.87 27.45 35.91
C ALA A 5 -17.84 26.36 35.61
N MET A 6 -17.97 25.22 36.27
CA MET A 6 -17.24 23.99 35.95
C MET A 6 -17.73 23.49 34.59
N ALA A 7 -16.97 23.79 33.54
CA ALA A 7 -17.19 23.25 32.21
C ALA A 7 -17.02 21.73 32.26
N THR A 8 -18.15 21.01 32.29
CA THR A 8 -18.19 19.58 32.05
C THR A 8 -17.82 19.33 30.59
N ILE A 9 -16.65 18.74 30.35
CA ILE A 9 -16.30 18.23 29.03
C ILE A 9 -17.16 16.98 28.81
N ALA A 10 -18.31 17.17 28.16
CA ALA A 10 -19.05 16.08 27.56
C ALA A 10 -18.21 15.55 26.39
N ALA A 11 -17.53 14.42 26.61
CA ALA A 11 -16.94 13.62 25.55
C ALA A 11 -18.06 12.97 24.72
N HIS A 12 -18.74 13.79 23.91
CA HIS A 12 -19.47 13.34 22.73
C HIS A 12 -18.63 13.74 21.52
N GLY A 13 -17.70 12.86 21.15
CA GLY A 13 -16.88 12.97 19.96
C GLY A 13 -16.84 11.61 19.28
N ALA A 14 -17.43 11.55 18.09
CA ALA A 14 -17.65 10.37 17.28
C ALA A 14 -16.42 9.45 17.13
N ALA A 15 -16.66 8.15 17.24
CA ALA A 15 -15.88 7.15 16.52
C ALA A 15 -16.18 7.28 15.02
N SER A 16 -15.78 8.39 14.41
CA SER A 16 -15.70 8.53 12.96
C SER A 16 -14.33 7.99 12.56
N SER A 17 -14.34 6.78 11.99
CA SER A 17 -13.29 6.15 11.16
C SER A 17 -12.17 7.10 10.72
N LEU A 18 -11.11 7.24 11.52
CA LEU A 18 -9.91 8.01 11.18
C LEU A 18 -8.63 7.16 11.28
N ASP A 19 -8.77 5.85 11.44
CA ASP A 19 -7.65 4.92 11.64
C ASP A 19 -7.36 4.03 10.40
N ASP A 20 -8.06 4.23 9.28
CA ASP A 20 -7.86 3.41 8.07
C ASP A 20 -6.55 3.79 7.34
N ASP A 21 -6.08 5.03 7.49
CA ASP A 21 -4.86 5.52 6.84
C ASP A 21 -3.59 5.39 7.70
N ALA A 22 -3.68 4.92 8.95
CA ALA A 22 -2.53 4.82 9.86
C ALA A 22 -1.46 3.81 9.40
N HIS A 23 -1.81 2.97 8.41
CA HIS A 23 -0.99 1.87 7.90
C HIS A 23 -0.78 1.94 6.38
N ALA A 24 -1.05 3.09 5.77
CA ALA A 24 -0.92 3.30 4.33
C ALA A 24 0.31 4.13 3.97
N CYS A 25 0.89 3.82 2.82
CA CYS A 25 2.00 4.60 2.27
C CYS A 25 1.50 5.96 1.78
N PRO A 26 2.16 7.08 2.12
CA PRO A 26 1.74 8.40 1.69
C PRO A 26 1.92 8.65 0.18
N ILE A 27 2.61 7.76 -0.54
CA ILE A 27 2.83 7.86 -1.99
C ILE A 27 1.75 7.08 -2.76
N CYS A 28 1.56 5.79 -2.48
CA CYS A 28 0.57 4.97 -3.18
C CYS A 28 -0.79 4.89 -2.48
N ARG A 29 -0.91 5.35 -1.24
CA ARG A 29 -2.13 5.33 -0.40
C ARG A 29 -2.69 3.92 -0.18
N GLU A 30 -1.83 2.91 -0.33
CA GLU A 30 -2.13 1.51 -0.07
C GLU A 30 -1.30 1.03 1.13
N THR A 31 -1.65 -0.12 1.69
CA THR A 31 -0.88 -0.77 2.76
C THR A 31 0.59 -0.93 2.35
N PHE A 32 1.51 -0.71 3.28
CA PHE A 32 2.92 -0.82 2.96
C PHE A 32 3.31 -2.23 2.48
N VAL A 33 3.97 -2.29 1.31
CA VAL A 33 4.59 -3.49 0.76
C VAL A 33 6.10 -3.27 0.82
N ASP A 34 6.80 -4.15 1.54
CA ASP A 34 8.21 -3.98 1.89
C ASP A 34 8.46 -2.59 2.47
N ALA A 35 8.00 -2.37 3.71
CA ALA A 35 8.08 -1.06 4.35
C ALA A 35 9.54 -0.67 4.65
N PHE A 36 10.01 0.43 4.07
CA PHE A 36 11.32 1.02 4.36
C PHE A 36 11.14 2.33 5.12
N SER A 37 11.82 2.42 6.26
CA SER A 37 11.94 3.64 7.04
C SER A 37 13.20 4.40 6.64
N THR A 38 13.06 5.71 6.58
CA THR A 38 14.11 6.67 6.25
C THR A 38 14.76 7.22 7.53
N LEU A 39 15.96 7.80 7.43
CA LEU A 39 16.61 8.47 8.58
C LEU A 39 15.79 9.60 9.19
N CYS A 40 14.89 10.22 8.41
CA CYS A 40 13.99 11.25 8.91
C CYS A 40 12.74 10.70 9.63
N GLY A 41 12.63 9.37 9.76
CA GLY A 41 11.55 8.69 10.51
C GLY A 41 10.28 8.42 9.71
N HIS A 42 10.26 8.71 8.40
CA HIS A 42 9.10 8.43 7.55
C HIS A 42 9.23 7.07 6.87
N THR A 43 8.10 6.38 6.69
CA THR A 43 8.06 5.03 6.14
C THR A 43 7.30 5.01 4.82
N PHE A 44 7.77 4.25 3.85
CA PHE A 44 7.23 4.16 2.49
C PHE A 44 7.39 2.73 1.94
N CYS A 45 6.66 2.39 0.88
CA CYS A 45 6.92 1.15 0.13
C CYS A 45 8.27 1.26 -0.60
N PHE A 46 9.02 0.16 -0.70
CA PHE A 46 10.31 0.12 -1.41
C PHE A 46 10.22 0.68 -2.83
N ALA A 47 9.25 0.22 -3.61
CA ALA A 47 9.05 0.68 -4.98
C ALA A 47 8.74 2.19 -5.06
N CYS A 48 7.94 2.70 -4.12
CA CYS A 48 7.53 4.11 -4.10
C CYS A 48 8.69 5.04 -3.77
N ILE A 49 9.46 4.73 -2.72
CA ILE A 49 10.61 5.56 -2.35
C ILE A 49 11.72 5.46 -3.40
N ASN A 50 11.96 4.29 -3.98
CA ASN A 50 12.97 4.11 -5.01
C ASN A 50 12.65 4.95 -6.26
N ARG A 51 11.39 4.92 -6.73
CA ARG A 51 10.91 5.76 -7.85
C ARG A 51 11.04 7.26 -7.55
N HIS A 52 10.85 7.67 -6.30
CA HIS A 52 11.03 9.06 -5.91
C HIS A 52 12.50 9.48 -5.96
N LEU A 53 13.40 8.63 -5.41
CA LEU A 53 14.84 8.87 -5.40
C LEU A 53 15.47 8.91 -6.79
N GLU A 54 14.86 8.27 -7.80
CA GLU A 54 15.24 8.42 -9.21
C GLU A 54 15.08 9.85 -9.74
N HIS A 55 14.13 10.63 -9.19
CA HIS A 55 13.81 11.98 -9.63
C HIS A 55 14.29 13.06 -8.66
N GLY A 56 14.46 12.72 -7.38
CA GLY A 56 14.87 13.67 -6.34
C GLY A 56 15.31 12.97 -5.06
N SER A 57 16.46 13.37 -4.53
CA SER A 57 17.07 12.82 -3.31
C SER A 57 16.51 13.48 -2.05
N THR A 58 15.20 13.59 -1.91
CA THR A 58 14.54 14.25 -0.77
C THR A 58 13.35 13.44 -0.25
N CYS A 59 12.94 13.71 0.99
CA CYS A 59 11.77 13.10 1.60
C CYS A 59 10.49 13.79 1.12
N PRO A 60 9.48 13.05 0.64
CA PRO A 60 8.21 13.64 0.22
C PRO A 60 7.36 14.19 1.39
N CYS A 61 7.66 13.80 2.64
CA CYS A 61 6.94 14.28 3.82
C CYS A 61 7.58 15.49 4.50
N CYS A 62 8.92 15.53 4.58
CA CYS A 62 9.63 16.56 5.35
C CYS A 62 10.72 17.29 4.57
N SER A 63 10.88 17.00 3.27
CA SER A 63 11.84 17.65 2.38
C SER A 63 13.30 17.47 2.77
N GLN A 64 13.60 16.60 3.74
CA GLN A 64 14.97 16.30 4.16
C GLN A 64 15.73 15.55 3.07
N PRO A 65 17.05 15.77 2.92
CA PRO A 65 17.85 15.03 1.96
C PRO A 65 17.86 13.54 2.31
N LEU A 66 17.54 12.69 1.33
CA LEU A 66 17.51 11.24 1.45
C LEU A 66 18.38 10.61 0.38
N SER A 67 19.15 9.59 0.76
CA SER A 67 19.92 8.73 -0.16
C SER A 67 19.35 7.31 -0.16
N SER A 68 19.50 6.59 -1.27
CA SER A 68 19.08 5.19 -1.41
C SER A 68 19.74 4.27 -0.38
N ASP A 69 20.98 4.58 0.03
CA ASP A 69 21.74 3.83 1.03
C ASP A 69 21.29 4.09 2.47
N SER A 70 20.48 5.13 2.68
CA SER A 70 19.96 5.53 4.00
C SER A 70 18.55 4.99 4.29
N LEU A 71 18.12 3.99 3.52
CA LEU A 71 16.84 3.31 3.69
C LEU A 71 17.02 2.03 4.50
N PHE A 72 16.21 1.86 5.55
CA PHE A 72 16.27 0.70 6.42
C PHE A 72 14.93 -0.04 6.41
N PRO A 73 14.93 -1.38 6.24
CA PRO A 73 13.69 -2.16 6.28
C PRO A 73 13.09 -2.11 7.68
N ASN A 74 11.80 -1.77 7.77
CA ASN A 74 11.08 -1.72 9.04
C ASN A 74 10.37 -3.06 9.30
N LEU A 75 11.15 -4.03 9.79
CA LEU A 75 10.64 -5.37 10.07
C LEU A 75 9.58 -5.37 11.19
N ALA A 76 9.62 -4.40 12.10
CA ALA A 76 8.59 -4.25 13.13
C ALA A 76 7.25 -3.86 12.52
N LEU A 77 7.23 -2.91 11.58
CA LEU A 77 6.02 -2.52 10.87
C LEU A 77 5.50 -3.67 10.00
N ASP A 78 6.37 -4.42 9.32
CA ASP A 78 5.97 -5.58 8.52
C ASP A 78 5.24 -6.64 9.37
N LYS A 79 5.77 -6.93 10.57
CA LYS A 79 5.12 -7.83 11.53
C LYS A 79 3.75 -7.31 11.96
N LEU A 80 3.66 -6.03 12.32
CA LEU A 80 2.40 -5.42 12.72
C LEU A 80 1.36 -5.46 11.59
N LEU A 81 1.74 -5.11 10.36
CA LEU A 81 0.87 -5.17 9.20
C LEU A 81 0.36 -6.60 8.95
N ARG A 82 1.23 -7.60 9.13
CA ARG A 82 0.85 -9.02 9.04
C ARG A 82 -0.13 -9.43 10.13
N ASP A 83 0.07 -8.96 11.36
CA ASP A 83 -0.82 -9.22 12.49
C ASP A 83 -2.19 -8.55 12.31
N LEU A 84 -2.22 -7.32 11.80
CA LEU A 84 -3.44 -6.58 11.49
C LEU A 84 -4.21 -7.22 10.33
N SER A 85 -3.50 -7.68 9.29
CA SER A 85 -4.07 -8.43 8.17
C SER A 85 -4.74 -9.72 8.66
N ARG A 86 -4.11 -10.43 9.60
CA ARG A 86 -4.68 -11.64 10.21
C ARG A 86 -5.89 -11.35 11.11
N SER A 87 -5.90 -10.18 11.75
CA SER A 87 -6.99 -9.76 12.64
C SER A 87 -8.21 -9.20 11.88
N GLY A 88 -8.14 -9.08 10.55
CA GLY A 88 -9.23 -8.55 9.72
C GLY A 88 -9.44 -7.04 9.83
N GLN A 89 -8.47 -6.32 10.43
CA GLN A 89 -8.52 -4.87 10.62
C GLN A 89 -8.14 -4.11 9.33
N ILE A 90 -7.46 -4.76 8.38
CA ILE A 90 -7.10 -4.23 7.06
C ILE A 90 -7.49 -5.22 5.97
N PRO A 91 -8.09 -4.77 4.85
CA PRO A 91 -8.30 -5.62 3.69
C PRO A 91 -6.93 -6.05 3.17
N GLY A 92 -6.70 -7.37 3.15
CA GLY A 92 -5.38 -7.96 2.99
C GLY A 92 -4.59 -7.33 1.83
N ALA A 93 -3.53 -6.60 2.19
CA ALA A 93 -2.43 -6.36 1.28
C ALA A 93 -1.94 -7.73 0.85
N GLY A 94 -1.88 -7.98 -0.47
CA GLY A 94 -1.39 -9.22 -1.03
C GLY A 94 0.07 -9.45 -0.64
N VAL A 95 0.30 -9.98 0.56
CA VAL A 95 1.58 -10.52 0.95
C VAL A 95 1.74 -11.80 0.16
N SER A 96 2.50 -11.69 -0.93
CA SER A 96 2.86 -12.81 -1.78
C SER A 96 3.38 -13.95 -0.89
N SER A 97 2.58 -15.02 -0.84
CA SER A 97 2.92 -16.24 -0.12
C SER A 97 4.22 -16.83 -0.67
N PRO A 98 4.99 -17.58 0.13
CA PRO A 98 6.13 -18.33 -0.37
C PRO A 98 5.73 -19.19 -1.57
N ARG A 99 6.58 -19.17 -2.59
CA ARG A 99 6.41 -19.89 -3.86
C ARG A 99 6.49 -21.40 -3.61
N ASP A 100 5.35 -22.05 -3.43
CA ASP A 100 5.25 -23.48 -3.70
C ASP A 100 5.10 -23.66 -5.22
N GLY A 101 6.24 -23.83 -5.87
CA GLY A 101 6.30 -24.14 -7.29
C GLY A 101 5.84 -25.56 -7.57
N ALA A 102 4.76 -25.71 -8.35
CA ALA A 102 4.50 -26.91 -9.13
C ALA A 102 3.55 -26.62 -10.30
N GLY A 103 4.08 -26.71 -11.53
CA GLY A 103 3.34 -27.31 -12.65
C GLY A 103 2.43 -26.43 -13.52
N SER A 104 3.04 -25.79 -14.53
CA SER A 104 2.44 -25.68 -15.88
C SER A 104 2.26 -27.09 -16.49
N PRO A 105 1.35 -27.35 -17.47
CA PRO A 105 1.38 -26.63 -18.75
C PRO A 105 0.06 -26.43 -19.53
N ALA A 106 0.12 -25.41 -20.39
CA ALA A 106 -0.37 -25.34 -21.77
C ALA A 106 -1.82 -25.73 -22.10
N GLY A 107 -2.59 -24.71 -22.52
CA GLY A 107 -3.78 -24.86 -23.34
C GLY A 107 -3.86 -23.74 -24.38
N PHE A 108 -3.05 -23.79 -25.43
CA PHE A 108 -3.21 -22.93 -26.61
C PHE A 108 -4.36 -23.48 -27.46
N GLY A 109 -5.56 -22.92 -27.30
CA GLY A 109 -6.71 -23.20 -28.16
C GLY A 109 -6.78 -22.21 -29.33
N PHE A 110 -6.14 -22.54 -30.46
CA PHE A 110 -6.37 -21.84 -31.74
C PHE A 110 -7.73 -22.30 -32.31
N ALA A 111 -8.78 -21.50 -32.11
CA ALA A 111 -10.05 -21.69 -32.81
C ALA A 111 -9.91 -21.18 -34.25
N GLY A 112 -9.52 -22.06 -35.17
CA GLY A 112 -9.59 -21.82 -36.60
C GLY A 112 -11.03 -21.93 -37.09
N ALA A 113 -11.64 -20.81 -37.47
CA ALA A 113 -12.87 -20.79 -38.24
C ALA A 113 -12.54 -20.74 -39.74
N SER A 114 -12.78 -21.86 -40.41
CA SER A 114 -12.75 -21.98 -41.87
C SER A 114 -14.18 -21.87 -42.41
N ALA A 115 -14.28 -21.38 -43.66
CA ALA A 115 -15.44 -21.35 -44.57
C ALA A 115 -16.26 -20.04 -44.57
N ARG A 116 -16.69 -19.50 -45.72
CA ARG A 116 -16.51 -19.79 -47.15
C ARG A 116 -17.10 -18.60 -47.92
N ASN A 117 -16.53 -18.33 -49.09
CA ASN A 117 -16.95 -17.35 -50.10
C ASN A 117 -18.46 -17.33 -50.41
N ARG A 118 -19.01 -16.13 -50.56
CA ARG A 118 -20.19 -15.83 -51.42
C ARG A 118 -20.14 -14.34 -51.79
N ALA A 119 -19.50 -14.02 -52.91
CA ALA A 119 -20.10 -13.78 -54.23
C ALA A 119 -20.70 -12.37 -54.37
N SER A 120 -20.14 -11.65 -55.33
CA SER A 120 -20.45 -10.30 -55.79
C SER A 120 -21.82 -10.20 -56.47
N GLU A 121 -22.63 -9.20 -56.12
CA GLU A 121 -23.74 -8.64 -56.92
C GLU A 121 -23.83 -7.15 -56.49
N LEU A 122 -23.28 -6.20 -57.27
CA LEU A 122 -23.98 -5.36 -58.26
C LEU A 122 -25.25 -4.67 -57.73
#